data_AF-A0A9D5XXF7-F1
#
_entry.id   AF-A0A9D5XXF7-F1
#
_cell.length_a   1.000
_cell.length_b   1.000
_cell.length_c   1.000
_cell.angle_alpha   90.00
_cell.angle_beta   90.00
_cell.angle_gamma   90.00
#
_symmetry.space_group_name_H-M   'P 1'
#
loop_
_entity.id
_entity.type
_entity.pdbx_description
1 polymer ?
#
loop_
_entity_poly.entity_id
_entity_poly.type
_entity_poly.pdbx_seq_one_letter_code
_entity_poly.pdbx_strand_id
1 'polypeptide(L)'
;MNVLIINLTRFGDLIQTQPVISGFSGRGDRVGLVCLENFASAAALLDGVDQVFSFPGAKLLSGLDRDWRLAVRDAAGFRASVLETFPPDVTVNLTPSVACRLLAFDLTPPGGATVGFSVDELGFNADTSAWAAFLQMAGANRGASPFNVCDIFRRTAGLGREGNSLELAEPDEAALRAAAALLAPVPSEDCLAVQMGASEDRRRWPVDYFISMARTLWERRGLVPVLVGAKGEAGLGERFAAAADFPFVDCIGRTSLTELAGVLVRCRALITNDTGTMHLAAGLGVPVCAIFLATAQPWDTGPYRAGNICLEPDLDCHPCEFGKPCPNGEACRRAVTPEAVCACVDALLAGGDPAPVSGARAWRTLAGEDGFMILASLSGHEATDRAAWITMQRVHFRRFLDGEPPGAATGLGQSMESGLRAAISKTLTSAADMLFLLIQQGVLLTKNPKPAAKTKFLASWQRLQSILQSDQHLDILGLLWVFESQRHGDDLASLLSLAQRYRDLFAALCDDLGWSA
;
A
#
# COMPACT_ATOMS: atom_id res chain seq x y z
N MET A 1 13.25 -19.87 -13.83
CA MET A 1 13.66 -18.77 -14.73
C MET A 1 14.36 -17.69 -13.91
N ASN A 2 15.04 -16.73 -14.53
CA ASN A 2 15.56 -15.54 -13.85
C ASN A 2 14.47 -14.46 -13.83
N VAL A 3 14.01 -14.09 -12.63
CA VAL A 3 13.01 -13.03 -12.44
C VAL A 3 13.67 -11.84 -11.77
N LEU A 4 13.69 -10.69 -12.45
CA LEU A 4 14.25 -9.45 -11.90
C LEU A 4 13.12 -8.53 -11.43
N ILE A 5 12.99 -8.39 -10.12
CA ILE A 5 12.00 -7.50 -9.50
C ILE A 5 12.61 -6.11 -9.34
N ILE A 6 11.91 -5.07 -9.77
CA ILE A 6 12.31 -3.67 -9.62
C ILE A 6 11.35 -2.98 -8.66
N ASN A 7 11.87 -2.51 -7.53
CA ASN A 7 11.13 -1.66 -6.61
C ASN A 7 12.02 -0.51 -6.11
N LEU A 8 11.83 0.67 -6.72
CA LEU A 8 12.60 1.90 -6.44
C LEU A 8 11.83 2.85 -5.52
N THR A 9 11.17 2.31 -4.51
CA THR A 9 10.35 3.07 -3.56
C THR A 9 11.07 3.23 -2.20
N ARG A 10 10.36 3.80 -1.23
CA ARG A 10 10.81 3.97 0.15
C ARG A 10 10.88 2.63 0.88
N PHE A 11 11.64 2.59 1.97
CA PHE A 11 11.89 1.40 2.80
C PHE A 11 10.64 0.54 3.08
N GLY A 12 9.52 1.13 3.53
CA GLY A 12 8.31 0.35 3.86
C GLY A 12 7.71 -0.36 2.64
N ASP A 13 7.72 0.27 1.47
CA ASP A 13 7.19 -0.31 0.23
C ASP A 13 8.16 -1.40 -0.31
N LEU A 14 9.47 -1.26 -0.08
CA LEU A 14 10.46 -2.30 -0.39
C LEU A 14 10.20 -3.58 0.41
N ILE A 15 10.03 -3.47 1.74
CA ILE A 15 9.74 -4.62 2.62
C ILE A 15 8.44 -5.33 2.21
N GLN A 16 7.44 -4.58 1.78
CA GLN A 16 6.16 -5.09 1.29
C GLN A 16 6.26 -5.84 -0.05
N THR A 17 7.45 -5.95 -0.63
CA THR A 17 7.73 -6.77 -1.83
C THR A 17 7.92 -8.25 -1.50
N GLN A 18 8.11 -8.61 -0.22
CA GLN A 18 8.29 -9.99 0.23
C GLN A 18 7.34 -11.02 -0.40
N PRO A 19 6.01 -10.82 -0.47
CA PRO A 19 5.10 -11.76 -1.13
C PRO A 19 5.37 -11.96 -2.63
N VAL A 20 5.92 -10.96 -3.33
CA VAL A 20 6.30 -11.11 -4.73
C VAL A 20 7.56 -11.96 -4.85
N ILE A 21 8.55 -11.72 -3.99
CA ILE A 21 9.82 -12.46 -3.95
C ILE A 21 9.57 -13.94 -3.62
N SER A 22 8.83 -14.20 -2.55
CA SER A 22 8.49 -15.56 -2.13
C SER A 22 7.62 -16.28 -3.16
N GLY A 23 6.71 -15.56 -3.84
CA GLY A 23 5.88 -16.12 -4.91
C GLY A 23 6.65 -16.64 -6.12
N PHE A 24 7.76 -16.01 -6.48
CA PHE A 24 8.64 -16.49 -7.57
C PHE A 24 9.66 -17.52 -7.06
N SER A 25 10.35 -17.25 -5.95
CA SER A 25 11.33 -18.20 -5.39
C SER A 25 10.67 -19.53 -5.00
N GLY A 26 9.44 -19.51 -4.49
CA GLY A 26 8.64 -20.71 -4.20
C GLY A 26 8.27 -21.56 -5.43
N ARG A 27 8.37 -21.01 -6.64
CA ARG A 27 8.22 -21.74 -7.92
C ARG A 27 9.54 -22.36 -8.41
N GLY A 28 10.63 -22.13 -7.69
CA GLY A 28 11.99 -22.50 -8.11
C GLY A 28 12.64 -21.49 -9.06
N ASP A 29 12.09 -20.27 -9.17
CA ASP A 29 12.71 -19.21 -9.94
C ASP A 29 13.85 -18.57 -9.17
N ARG A 30 14.89 -18.15 -9.89
CA ARG A 30 15.97 -17.35 -9.32
C ARG A 30 15.51 -15.89 -9.31
N VAL A 31 15.62 -15.21 -8.17
CA VAL A 31 15.06 -13.86 -7.97
C VAL A 31 16.18 -12.84 -7.79
N GLY A 32 16.23 -11.88 -8.71
CA GLY A 32 17.03 -10.67 -8.60
C GLY A 32 16.17 -9.51 -8.09
N LEU A 33 16.74 -8.62 -7.27
CA LEU A 33 16.06 -7.44 -6.75
C LEU A 33 16.84 -6.17 -7.08
N VAL A 34 16.21 -5.25 -7.80
CA VAL A 34 16.69 -3.87 -7.99
C VAL A 34 16.01 -2.96 -6.98
N CYS A 35 16.80 -2.35 -6.09
CA CYS A 35 16.33 -1.39 -5.10
C CYS A 35 17.26 -0.18 -5.02
N LEU A 36 16.83 0.91 -4.36
CA LEU A 36 17.70 2.05 -4.13
C LEU A 36 18.87 1.70 -3.21
N GLU A 37 20.06 2.25 -3.49
CA GLU A 37 21.30 1.97 -2.75
C GLU A 37 21.20 2.19 -1.24
N ASN A 38 20.48 3.22 -0.80
CA ASN A 38 20.27 3.52 0.61
C ASN A 38 19.38 2.50 1.35
N PHE A 39 18.73 1.58 0.62
CA PHE A 39 17.93 0.49 1.19
C PHE A 39 18.51 -0.89 0.88
N ALA A 40 19.67 -0.98 0.22
CA ALA A 40 20.27 -2.25 -0.17
C ALA A 40 20.55 -3.18 1.02
N SER A 41 20.94 -2.63 2.18
CA SER A 41 21.16 -3.43 3.39
C SER A 41 19.89 -4.10 3.91
N ALA A 42 18.70 -3.54 3.64
CA ALA A 42 17.44 -4.16 4.03
C ALA A 42 17.07 -5.36 3.15
N ALA A 43 17.69 -5.52 1.98
CA ALA A 43 17.45 -6.69 1.14
C ALA A 43 17.89 -8.00 1.82
N ALA A 44 18.81 -7.94 2.80
CA ALA A 44 19.17 -9.09 3.62
C ALA A 44 18.00 -9.61 4.50
N LEU A 45 16.96 -8.80 4.71
CA LEU A 45 15.75 -9.17 5.43
C LEU A 45 14.67 -9.74 4.50
N LEU A 46 14.87 -9.67 3.18
CA LEU A 46 13.92 -10.21 2.21
C LEU A 46 14.30 -11.65 1.89
N ASP A 47 13.48 -12.59 2.34
CA ASP A 47 13.71 -14.02 2.14
C ASP A 47 13.43 -14.42 0.69
N GLY A 48 14.31 -15.24 0.10
CA GLY A 48 14.18 -15.71 -1.29
C GLY A 48 14.80 -14.80 -2.36
N VAL A 49 15.62 -13.81 -2.00
CA VAL A 49 16.40 -13.00 -2.97
C VAL A 49 17.77 -13.63 -3.22
N ASP A 50 18.07 -14.02 -4.47
CA ASP A 50 19.35 -14.59 -4.86
C ASP A 50 20.42 -13.53 -5.15
N GLN A 51 20.02 -12.38 -5.68
CA GLN A 51 20.95 -11.31 -6.05
C GLN A 51 20.32 -9.92 -5.91
N VAL A 52 21.05 -9.00 -5.27
CA VAL A 52 20.62 -7.61 -5.06
C VAL A 52 21.43 -6.69 -5.96
N PHE A 53 20.72 -5.80 -6.66
CA PHE A 53 21.28 -4.76 -7.52
C PHE A 53 20.92 -3.39 -6.98
N SER A 54 21.91 -2.72 -6.36
CA SER A 54 21.73 -1.40 -5.78
C SER A 54 21.75 -0.32 -6.86
N PHE A 55 20.61 0.29 -7.13
CA PHE A 55 20.47 1.36 -8.11
C PHE A 55 20.91 2.72 -7.51
N PRO A 56 21.92 3.40 -8.09
CA PRO A 56 22.50 4.62 -7.53
C PRO A 56 21.67 5.87 -7.90
N GLY A 57 20.37 5.88 -7.57
CA GLY A 57 19.41 6.88 -8.05
C GLY A 57 19.79 8.33 -7.75
N ALA A 58 20.17 8.65 -6.51
CA ALA A 58 20.57 10.01 -6.13
C ALA A 58 21.85 10.48 -6.83
N LYS A 59 22.81 9.57 -7.02
CA LYS A 59 24.06 9.86 -7.76
C LYS A 59 23.77 10.09 -9.23
N LEU A 60 22.91 9.29 -9.86
CA LEU A 60 22.51 9.47 -11.25
C LEU A 60 21.79 10.81 -11.46
N LEU A 61 20.83 11.15 -10.59
CA LEU A 61 20.12 12.43 -10.64
C LEU A 61 21.07 13.62 -10.51
N SER A 62 21.95 13.62 -9.50
CA SER A 62 22.95 14.69 -9.34
C SER A 62 23.98 14.74 -10.49
N GLY A 63 24.25 13.60 -11.13
CA GLY A 63 25.09 13.49 -12.31
C GLY A 63 24.45 14.11 -13.54
N LEU A 64 23.13 13.94 -13.74
CA LEU A 64 22.40 14.51 -14.88
C LEU A 64 22.51 16.04 -14.91
N ASP A 65 22.40 16.69 -13.76
CA ASP A 65 22.50 18.15 -13.64
C ASP A 65 23.93 18.68 -13.91
N ARG A 66 24.96 17.87 -13.64
CA ARG A 66 26.37 18.28 -13.76
C ARG A 66 26.98 17.90 -15.11
N ASP A 67 26.87 16.63 -15.49
CA ASP A 67 27.29 16.07 -16.77
C ASP A 67 26.49 14.80 -17.07
N TRP A 68 25.44 14.96 -17.86
CA TRP A 68 24.54 13.88 -18.26
C TRP A 68 25.25 12.70 -18.92
N ARG A 69 26.43 12.89 -19.53
CA ARG A 69 27.18 11.79 -20.17
C ARG A 69 27.72 10.81 -19.14
N LEU A 70 28.16 11.29 -17.98
CA LEU A 70 28.62 10.44 -16.89
C LEU A 70 27.44 9.68 -16.27
N ALA A 71 26.28 10.32 -16.13
CA ALA A 71 25.07 9.66 -15.67
C ALA A 71 24.63 8.55 -16.64
N VAL A 72 24.65 8.80 -17.96
CA VAL A 72 24.36 7.77 -18.97
C VAL A 72 25.37 6.63 -18.94
N ARG A 73 26.67 6.93 -18.80
CA ARG A 73 27.71 5.90 -18.65
C ARG A 73 27.47 5.04 -17.40
N ASP A 74 27.19 5.67 -16.26
CA ASP A 74 26.94 4.97 -15.00
C ASP A 74 25.67 4.10 -15.08
N ALA A 75 24.60 4.59 -15.72
CA ALA A 75 23.40 3.81 -16.00
C ALA A 75 23.67 2.63 -16.95
N ALA A 76 24.43 2.84 -18.03
CA ALA A 76 24.84 1.78 -18.95
C ALA A 76 25.73 0.73 -18.26
N GLY A 77 26.61 1.15 -17.35
CA GLY A 77 27.42 0.24 -16.52
C GLY A 77 26.58 -0.59 -15.56
N PHE A 78 25.58 0.02 -14.91
CA PHE A 78 24.61 -0.69 -14.09
C PHE A 78 23.84 -1.74 -14.92
N ARG A 79 23.31 -1.34 -16.07
CA ARG A 79 22.63 -2.24 -17.01
C ARG A 79 23.51 -3.42 -17.42
N ALA A 80 24.74 -3.15 -17.85
CA ALA A 80 25.69 -4.20 -18.25
C ALA A 80 25.94 -5.19 -17.09
N SER A 81 26.19 -4.68 -15.88
CA SER A 81 26.38 -5.51 -14.70
C SER A 81 25.18 -6.42 -14.40
N VAL A 82 23.96 -5.91 -14.53
CA VAL A 82 22.74 -6.72 -14.34
C VAL A 82 22.67 -7.81 -15.41
N LEU A 83 22.74 -7.44 -16.69
CA LEU A 83 22.53 -8.38 -17.79
C LEU A 83 23.64 -9.43 -17.93
N GLU A 84 24.88 -9.11 -17.57
CA GLU A 84 26.00 -10.05 -17.61
C GLU A 84 25.94 -11.08 -16.48
N THR A 85 25.46 -10.69 -15.29
CA THR A 85 25.45 -11.57 -14.10
C THR A 85 24.11 -12.23 -13.85
N PHE A 86 23.02 -11.61 -14.31
CA PHE A 86 21.64 -12.01 -14.10
C PHE A 86 20.76 -11.55 -15.27
N PRO A 87 20.90 -12.15 -16.46
CA PRO A 87 20.03 -11.84 -17.58
C PRO A 87 18.59 -12.29 -17.24
N PRO A 88 17.60 -11.39 -17.15
CA PRO A 88 16.26 -11.77 -16.73
C PRO A 88 15.44 -12.34 -17.89
N ASP A 89 14.70 -13.41 -17.62
CA ASP A 89 13.65 -13.92 -18.49
C ASP A 89 12.38 -13.06 -18.33
N VAL A 90 12.13 -12.61 -17.09
CA VAL A 90 11.00 -11.74 -16.74
C VAL A 90 11.48 -10.59 -15.86
N THR A 91 11.13 -9.35 -16.23
CA THR A 91 11.33 -8.15 -15.40
C THR A 91 10.00 -7.73 -14.79
N VAL A 92 9.90 -7.73 -13.46
CA VAL A 92 8.69 -7.34 -12.72
C VAL A 92 8.92 -5.95 -12.14
N ASN A 93 8.31 -4.92 -12.71
CA ASN A 93 8.43 -3.55 -12.21
C ASN A 93 7.20 -3.14 -11.41
N LEU A 94 7.38 -2.85 -10.12
CA LEU A 94 6.34 -2.44 -9.18
C LEU A 94 6.28 -0.92 -8.97
N THR A 95 7.12 -0.14 -9.67
CA THR A 95 7.20 1.32 -9.51
C THR A 95 6.71 2.06 -10.78
N PRO A 96 5.62 2.85 -10.70
CA PRO A 96 5.00 3.47 -11.89
C PRO A 96 5.71 4.71 -12.43
N SER A 97 6.86 5.10 -11.88
CA SER A 97 7.59 6.30 -12.33
C SER A 97 8.19 6.11 -13.72
N VAL A 98 8.23 7.18 -14.52
CA VAL A 98 8.79 7.15 -15.89
C VAL A 98 10.22 6.60 -15.90
N ALA A 99 11.06 7.04 -14.96
CA ALA A 99 12.43 6.55 -14.83
C ALA A 99 12.49 5.03 -14.60
N CYS A 100 11.58 4.49 -13.79
CA CYS A 100 11.55 3.06 -13.50
C CYS A 100 10.97 2.24 -14.65
N ARG A 101 10.00 2.80 -15.40
CA ARG A 101 9.48 2.19 -16.64
C ARG A 101 10.56 2.05 -17.70
N LEU A 102 11.37 3.10 -17.90
CA LEU A 102 12.52 3.07 -18.81
C LEU A 102 13.57 2.07 -18.35
N LEU A 103 13.85 2.01 -17.04
CA LEU A 103 14.78 1.03 -16.48
C LEU A 103 14.28 -0.41 -16.70
N ALA A 104 12.99 -0.69 -16.48
CA ALA A 104 12.40 -2.00 -16.71
C ALA A 104 12.48 -2.42 -18.18
N PHE A 105 12.18 -1.49 -19.08
CA PHE A 105 12.33 -1.70 -20.53
C PHE A 105 13.79 -2.01 -20.91
N ASP A 106 14.74 -1.22 -20.40
CA ASP A 106 16.17 -1.35 -20.74
C ASP A 106 16.83 -2.61 -20.15
N LEU A 107 16.38 -3.04 -18.96
CA LEU A 107 16.84 -4.26 -18.28
C LEU A 107 16.17 -5.53 -18.80
N THR A 108 15.18 -5.45 -19.69
CA THR A 108 14.53 -6.62 -20.30
C THR A 108 15.22 -6.96 -21.63
N PRO A 109 15.91 -8.11 -21.74
CA PRO A 109 16.55 -8.53 -22.98
C PRO A 109 15.53 -8.83 -24.11
N PRO A 110 15.97 -8.84 -25.38
CA PRO A 110 15.16 -9.35 -26.47
C PRO A 110 14.67 -10.78 -26.18
N GLY A 111 13.35 -11.01 -26.26
CA GLY A 111 12.72 -12.28 -25.92
C GLY A 111 12.29 -12.43 -24.46
N GLY A 112 12.71 -11.51 -23.58
CA GLY A 112 12.21 -11.42 -22.21
C GLY A 112 10.84 -10.74 -22.14
N ALA A 113 10.15 -10.91 -21.01
CA ALA A 113 8.85 -10.28 -20.75
C ALA A 113 8.94 -9.23 -19.63
N THR A 114 8.17 -8.15 -19.74
CA THR A 114 7.94 -7.22 -18.63
C THR A 114 6.57 -7.48 -18.01
N VAL A 115 6.50 -7.37 -16.67
CA VAL A 115 5.27 -7.43 -15.87
C VAL A 115 5.23 -6.19 -14.97
N GLY A 116 4.05 -5.60 -14.77
CA GLY A 116 3.84 -4.36 -14.04
C GLY A 116 3.95 -3.14 -14.96
N PHE A 117 4.90 -2.25 -14.69
CA PHE A 117 5.04 -0.97 -15.40
C PHE A 117 6.18 -0.96 -16.42
N SER A 118 5.89 -0.64 -17.68
CA SER A 118 6.90 -0.48 -18.74
C SER A 118 6.61 0.74 -19.63
N VAL A 119 7.41 0.89 -20.67
CA VAL A 119 7.10 1.68 -21.87
C VAL A 119 6.98 0.78 -23.11
N ASP A 120 6.26 1.25 -24.13
CA ASP A 120 6.24 0.64 -25.47
C ASP A 120 7.43 1.10 -26.32
N GLU A 121 7.51 0.60 -27.56
CA GLU A 121 8.58 0.95 -28.51
C GLU A 121 8.61 2.44 -28.90
N LEU A 122 7.53 3.17 -28.67
CA LEU A 122 7.40 4.61 -28.93
C LEU A 122 7.67 5.44 -27.67
N GLY A 123 7.89 4.81 -26.51
CA GLY A 123 8.13 5.46 -25.24
C GLY A 123 6.88 5.86 -24.46
N PHE A 124 5.69 5.40 -24.86
CA PHE A 124 4.45 5.62 -24.09
C PHE A 124 4.29 4.56 -22.98
N ASN A 125 3.54 4.87 -21.93
CA ASN A 125 3.31 3.95 -20.83
C ASN A 125 2.62 2.66 -21.30
N ALA A 126 3.19 1.51 -20.92
CA ALA A 126 2.68 0.19 -21.27
C ALA A 126 2.53 -0.69 -20.01
N ASP A 127 1.50 -0.44 -19.20
CA ASP A 127 1.25 -1.27 -18.00
C ASP A 127 0.64 -2.59 -18.42
N THR A 128 1.06 -3.66 -17.77
CA THR A 128 0.82 -5.01 -18.28
C THR A 128 -0.50 -5.61 -17.83
N SER A 129 -1.17 -5.04 -16.82
CA SER A 129 -2.44 -5.55 -16.25
C SER A 129 -3.31 -4.44 -15.65
N ALA A 130 -4.59 -4.75 -15.42
CA ALA A 130 -5.52 -3.86 -14.70
C ALA A 130 -5.05 -3.60 -13.26
N TRP A 131 -4.39 -4.58 -12.62
CA TRP A 131 -3.80 -4.41 -11.29
C TRP A 131 -2.63 -3.42 -11.28
N ALA A 132 -1.79 -3.41 -12.32
CA ALA A 132 -0.73 -2.41 -12.45
C ALA A 132 -1.32 -0.99 -12.57
N ALA A 133 -2.33 -0.83 -13.44
CA ALA A 133 -3.05 0.44 -13.56
C ALA A 133 -3.68 0.88 -12.23
N PHE A 134 -4.33 -0.07 -11.53
CA PHE A 134 -4.94 0.17 -10.24
C PHE A 134 -3.92 0.60 -9.17
N LEU A 135 -2.73 -0.03 -9.13
CA LEU A 135 -1.65 0.36 -8.22
C LEU A 135 -1.24 1.82 -8.37
N GLN A 136 -1.05 2.28 -9.62
CA GLN A 136 -0.71 3.68 -9.88
C GLN A 136 -1.80 4.64 -9.39
N MET A 137 -3.07 4.27 -9.56
CA MET A 137 -4.21 5.12 -9.21
C MET A 137 -4.51 5.12 -7.72
N ALA A 138 -4.43 3.96 -7.07
CA ALA A 138 -4.55 3.83 -5.62
C ALA A 138 -3.50 4.68 -4.90
N GLY A 139 -2.29 4.79 -5.45
CA GLY A 139 -1.24 5.68 -4.95
C GLY A 139 -1.59 7.17 -5.05
N ALA A 140 -2.29 7.58 -6.11
CA ALA A 140 -2.71 8.96 -6.36
C ALA A 140 -3.98 9.36 -5.59
N ASN A 141 -4.89 8.40 -5.37
CA ASN A 141 -6.20 8.59 -4.76
C ASN A 141 -6.36 7.76 -3.50
N ARG A 142 -5.53 8.01 -2.49
CA ARG A 142 -5.68 7.27 -1.22
C ARG A 142 -6.98 7.67 -0.53
N GLY A 143 -7.73 6.69 -0.05
CA GLY A 143 -9.12 6.87 0.42
C GLY A 143 -10.13 6.04 -0.36
N ALA A 144 -9.80 5.64 -1.59
CA ALA A 144 -10.67 4.90 -2.50
C ALA A 144 -10.12 3.52 -2.92
N SER A 145 -9.04 3.05 -2.27
CA SER A 145 -8.48 1.71 -2.49
C SER A 145 -8.95 0.76 -1.39
N PRO A 146 -9.62 -0.36 -1.72
CA PRO A 146 -10.05 -1.33 -0.72
C PRO A 146 -9.00 -2.44 -0.48
N PHE A 147 -7.78 -2.28 -0.99
CA PHE A 147 -6.71 -3.28 -0.94
C PHE A 147 -5.44 -2.73 -0.32
N ASN A 148 -4.76 -3.58 0.44
CA ASN A 148 -3.44 -3.30 0.98
C ASN A 148 -2.39 -3.35 -0.14
N VAL A 149 -1.40 -2.47 -0.09
CA VAL A 149 -0.37 -2.38 -1.13
C VAL A 149 0.42 -3.69 -1.34
N CYS A 150 0.64 -4.51 -0.30
CA CYS A 150 1.23 -5.85 -0.44
C CYS A 150 0.45 -6.72 -1.42
N ASP A 151 -0.89 -6.70 -1.32
CA ASP A 151 -1.76 -7.48 -2.18
C ASP A 151 -1.74 -6.95 -3.60
N ILE A 152 -1.75 -5.62 -3.75
CA ILE A 152 -1.69 -4.98 -5.06
C ILE A 152 -0.35 -5.29 -5.75
N PHE A 153 0.79 -5.26 -5.04
CA PHE A 153 2.09 -5.66 -5.59
C PHE A 153 2.08 -7.11 -6.07
N ARG A 154 1.54 -8.03 -5.25
CA ARG A 154 1.40 -9.44 -5.63
C ARG A 154 0.59 -9.61 -6.92
N ARG A 155 -0.58 -8.96 -7.01
CA ARG A 155 -1.44 -9.06 -8.21
C ARG A 155 -0.83 -8.36 -9.42
N THR A 156 -0.13 -7.23 -9.21
CA THR A 156 0.62 -6.53 -10.27
C THR A 156 1.69 -7.42 -10.88
N ALA A 157 2.37 -8.22 -10.05
CA ALA A 157 3.36 -9.21 -10.47
C ALA A 157 2.75 -10.46 -11.16
N GLY A 158 1.42 -10.55 -11.30
CA GLY A 158 0.75 -11.70 -11.90
C GLY A 158 0.69 -12.93 -10.98
N LEU A 159 0.84 -12.75 -9.67
CA LEU A 159 0.85 -13.84 -8.70
C LEU A 159 -0.54 -14.09 -8.10
N GLY A 160 -0.87 -15.38 -7.94
CA GLY A 160 -2.07 -15.87 -7.26
C GLY A 160 -1.92 -15.89 -5.74
N ARG A 161 -2.65 -16.78 -5.06
CA ARG A 161 -2.58 -16.94 -3.59
C ARG A 161 -1.40 -17.82 -3.13
N GLU A 162 -1.07 -18.86 -3.89
CA GLU A 162 -0.12 -19.91 -3.49
C GLU A 162 1.34 -19.45 -3.55
N GLY A 163 2.14 -19.93 -2.58
CA GLY A 163 3.60 -19.74 -2.54
C GLY A 163 4.08 -18.38 -2.03
N ASN A 164 3.19 -17.45 -1.68
CA ASN A 164 3.58 -16.09 -1.29
C ASN A 164 3.67 -15.96 0.24
N SER A 165 4.84 -16.22 0.81
CA SER A 165 5.12 -15.90 2.20
C SER A 165 5.15 -14.38 2.43
N LEU A 166 4.54 -13.94 3.53
CA LEU A 166 4.63 -12.58 4.05
C LEU A 166 5.78 -12.43 5.06
N GLU A 167 6.49 -13.51 5.37
CA GLU A 167 7.51 -13.54 6.42
C GLU A 167 8.84 -13.02 5.88
N LEU A 168 9.49 -12.18 6.68
CA LEU A 168 10.85 -11.70 6.41
C LEU A 168 11.86 -12.68 6.98
N ALA A 169 13.08 -12.63 6.45
CA ALA A 169 14.21 -13.36 7.00
C ALA A 169 14.54 -12.86 8.42
N GLU A 170 15.00 -13.78 9.27
CA GLU A 170 15.48 -13.42 10.60
C GLU A 170 16.73 -12.53 10.52
N PRO A 171 16.90 -11.57 11.45
CA PRO A 171 18.12 -10.79 11.53
C PRO A 171 19.33 -11.69 11.79
N ASP A 172 20.47 -11.39 11.17
CA ASP A 172 21.69 -12.17 11.39
C ASP A 172 22.22 -12.04 12.83
N GLU A 173 23.13 -12.96 13.18
CA GLU A 173 23.79 -13.01 14.49
C GLU A 173 24.53 -11.71 14.88
N ALA A 174 25.04 -10.95 13.91
CA ALA A 174 25.72 -9.69 14.20
C ALA A 174 24.70 -8.60 14.59
N ALA A 175 23.59 -8.52 13.86
CA ALA A 175 22.47 -7.63 14.17
C ALA A 175 21.84 -7.97 15.53
N LEU A 176 21.66 -9.25 15.85
CA LEU A 176 21.13 -9.70 17.14
C LEU A 176 22.04 -9.33 18.32
N ARG A 177 23.37 -9.42 18.14
CA ARG A 177 24.35 -8.98 19.16
C ARG A 177 24.37 -7.47 19.33
N ALA A 178 24.33 -6.71 18.25
CA ALA A 178 24.27 -5.26 18.29
C ALA A 178 22.99 -4.78 19.00
N ALA A 179 21.84 -5.40 18.68
CA ALA A 179 20.58 -5.14 19.37
C ALA A 179 20.66 -5.45 20.86
N ALA A 180 21.24 -6.61 21.25
CA ALA A 180 21.41 -6.95 22.66
C ALA A 180 22.28 -5.93 23.42
N ALA A 181 23.33 -5.41 22.81
CA ALA A 181 24.18 -4.38 23.41
C ALA A 181 23.43 -3.05 23.61
N LEU A 182 22.57 -2.65 22.66
CA LEU A 182 21.72 -1.47 22.78
C LEU A 182 20.66 -1.62 23.88
N LEU A 183 20.14 -2.83 24.05
CA LEU A 183 19.09 -3.17 25.02
C LEU A 183 19.62 -3.60 26.39
N ALA A 184 20.94 -3.71 26.58
CA ALA A 184 21.55 -4.07 27.86
C ALA A 184 21.07 -3.24 29.08
N PRO A 185 20.67 -1.96 28.95
CA PRO A 185 20.08 -1.20 30.04
C PRO A 185 18.67 -1.65 30.45
N VAL A 186 17.97 -2.45 29.62
CA VAL A 186 16.65 -2.99 29.94
C VAL A 186 16.79 -4.19 30.88
N PRO A 187 16.14 -4.20 32.06
CA PRO A 187 16.33 -5.27 33.05
C PRO A 187 15.74 -6.65 32.68
N SER A 188 14.86 -6.73 31.67
CA SER A 188 14.23 -7.99 31.21
C SER A 188 13.87 -7.94 29.71
N GLU A 189 13.42 -9.07 29.16
CA GLU A 189 12.84 -9.18 27.80
C GLU A 189 11.46 -8.47 27.68
N ASP A 190 10.99 -7.81 28.74
CA ASP A 190 9.72 -7.08 28.76
C ASP A 190 9.91 -5.64 28.27
N CYS A 191 10.22 -5.49 26.98
CA CYS A 191 10.28 -4.18 26.33
C CYS A 191 9.26 -4.03 25.20
N LEU A 192 8.93 -2.76 24.91
CA LEU A 192 8.06 -2.36 23.82
C LEU A 192 8.81 -1.42 22.89
N ALA A 193 8.85 -1.74 21.60
CA ALA A 193 9.36 -0.79 20.62
C ALA A 193 8.35 0.34 20.43
N VAL A 194 8.83 1.59 20.37
CA VAL A 194 8.01 2.79 20.17
C VAL A 194 8.61 3.61 19.02
N GLN A 195 7.88 3.71 17.91
CA GLN A 195 8.21 4.54 16.76
C GLN A 195 7.29 5.77 16.73
N MET A 196 7.80 6.90 17.21
CA MET A 196 7.03 8.17 17.30
C MET A 196 7.00 8.96 15.98
N GLY A 197 7.89 8.62 15.07
CA GLY A 197 8.07 9.29 13.78
C GLY A 197 6.95 9.02 12.79
N ALA A 198 6.92 9.83 11.72
CA ALA A 198 6.11 9.64 10.51
C ALA A 198 6.62 10.58 9.41
N SER A 199 6.26 10.30 8.15
CA SER A 199 6.66 11.10 6.99
C SER A 199 6.15 12.54 7.02
N GLU A 200 5.06 12.81 7.75
CA GLU A 200 4.44 14.13 7.89
C GLU A 200 4.07 14.37 9.37
N ASP A 201 4.24 15.59 9.86
CA ASP A 201 3.96 15.94 11.27
C ASP A 201 2.51 15.64 11.67
N ARG A 202 1.55 15.91 10.78
CA ARG A 202 0.11 15.64 11.00
C ARG A 202 -0.23 14.15 11.13
N ARG A 203 0.67 13.26 10.66
CA ARG A 203 0.55 11.80 10.81
C ARG A 203 1.17 11.29 12.12
N ARG A 204 1.79 12.16 12.93
CA ARG A 204 2.43 11.78 14.20
C ARG A 204 1.47 11.93 15.36
N TRP A 205 1.23 10.83 16.06
CA TRP A 205 0.60 10.87 17.36
C TRP A 205 1.47 11.69 18.34
N PRO A 206 0.87 12.54 19.21
CA PRO A 206 1.65 13.47 20.02
C PRO A 206 2.65 12.78 20.95
N VAL A 207 3.86 13.34 21.09
CA VAL A 207 4.91 12.76 21.96
C VAL A 207 4.45 12.67 23.42
N ASP A 208 3.71 13.66 23.91
CA ASP A 208 3.08 13.64 25.24
C ASP A 208 2.13 12.45 25.43
N TYR A 209 1.46 12.00 24.37
CA TYR A 209 0.56 10.85 24.42
C TYR A 209 1.35 9.53 24.41
N PHE A 210 2.43 9.45 23.62
CA PHE A 210 3.39 8.33 23.71
C PHE A 210 4.00 8.21 25.12
N ILE A 211 4.38 9.31 25.75
CA ILE A 211 4.91 9.32 27.13
C ILE A 211 3.84 8.81 28.11
N SER A 212 2.61 9.32 28.02
CA SER A 212 1.50 8.91 28.91
C SER A 212 1.21 7.41 28.79
N MET A 213 1.14 6.90 27.56
CA MET A 213 0.97 5.47 27.28
C MET A 213 2.14 4.65 27.83
N ALA A 214 3.38 5.06 27.54
CA ALA A 214 4.57 4.33 27.96
C ALA A 214 4.70 4.27 29.49
N ARG A 215 4.41 5.38 30.19
CA ARG A 215 4.32 5.42 31.66
C ARG A 215 3.32 4.39 32.17
N THR A 216 2.10 4.41 31.62
CA THR A 216 1.01 3.54 32.06
C THR A 216 1.37 2.06 31.88
N LEU A 217 1.96 1.70 30.74
CA LEU A 217 2.40 0.33 30.47
C LEU A 217 3.58 -0.09 31.33
N TRP A 218 4.53 0.81 31.61
CA TRP A 218 5.62 0.55 32.53
C TRP A 218 5.10 0.33 33.97
N GLU A 219 4.26 1.21 34.50
CA GLU A 219 3.72 1.09 35.87
C GLU A 219 2.88 -0.17 36.07
N ARG A 220 2.09 -0.58 35.06
CA ARG A 220 1.17 -1.71 35.16
C ARG A 220 1.80 -3.06 34.82
N ARG A 221 2.76 -3.08 33.88
CA ARG A 221 3.29 -4.32 33.29
C ARG A 221 4.81 -4.46 33.41
N GLY A 222 5.52 -3.41 33.84
CA GLY A 222 6.98 -3.37 33.81
C GLY A 222 7.56 -3.22 32.40
N LEU A 223 6.73 -2.90 31.39
CA LEU A 223 7.16 -2.82 29.99
C LEU A 223 8.00 -1.56 29.75
N VAL A 224 9.29 -1.74 29.49
CA VAL A 224 10.23 -0.62 29.24
C VAL A 224 10.14 -0.20 27.77
N PRO A 225 9.87 1.08 27.46
CA PRO A 225 9.86 1.56 26.09
C PRO A 225 11.27 1.65 25.50
N VAL A 226 11.41 1.15 24.27
CA VAL A 226 12.59 1.25 23.42
C VAL A 226 12.22 2.18 22.26
N LEU A 227 12.73 3.41 22.30
CA LEU A 227 12.48 4.40 21.27
C LEU A 227 13.29 4.05 20.03
N VAL A 228 12.62 3.85 18.90
CA VAL A 228 13.24 3.57 17.61
C VAL A 228 12.91 4.70 16.64
N GLY A 229 13.77 4.88 15.63
CA GLY A 229 13.59 5.93 14.62
C GLY A 229 14.85 6.21 13.84
N ALA A 230 14.70 6.99 12.77
CA ALA A 230 15.82 7.45 11.95
C ALA A 230 16.58 8.59 12.66
N LYS A 231 17.83 8.84 12.25
CA LYS A 231 18.66 9.93 12.80
C LYS A 231 17.98 11.31 12.73
N GLY A 232 17.18 11.57 11.69
CA GLY A 232 16.43 12.82 11.53
C GLY A 232 15.29 13.00 12.55
N GLU A 233 14.99 11.97 13.35
CA GLU A 233 13.91 11.95 14.34
C GLU A 233 14.42 12.14 15.78
N ALA A 234 15.73 12.43 15.97
CA ALA A 234 16.35 12.59 17.28
C ALA A 234 15.63 13.61 18.19
N GLY A 235 15.10 14.69 17.63
CA GLY A 235 14.32 15.68 18.39
C GLY A 235 13.02 15.13 19.01
N LEU A 236 12.49 14.01 18.52
CA LEU A 236 11.37 13.31 19.17
C LEU A 236 11.85 12.57 20.43
N GLY A 237 13.02 11.93 20.38
CA GLY A 237 13.66 11.29 21.53
C GLY A 237 14.02 12.28 22.62
N GLU A 238 14.59 13.43 22.25
CA GLU A 238 14.90 14.52 23.19
C GLU A 238 13.66 15.02 23.93
N ARG A 239 12.54 15.21 23.21
CA ARG A 239 11.25 15.60 23.81
C ARG A 239 10.69 14.52 24.74
N PHE A 240 10.86 13.24 24.38
CA PHE A 240 10.46 12.13 25.24
C PHE A 240 11.28 12.11 26.54
N ALA A 241 12.61 12.18 26.40
CA ALA A 241 13.55 12.18 27.51
C ALA A 241 13.35 13.35 28.48
N ALA A 242 12.98 14.53 27.97
CA ALA A 242 12.76 15.73 28.80
C ALA A 242 11.57 15.61 29.78
N ALA A 243 10.61 14.71 29.51
CA ALA A 243 9.38 14.56 30.30
C ALA A 243 9.17 13.15 30.87
N ALA A 244 9.96 12.16 30.45
CA ALA A 244 9.96 10.82 31.04
C ALA A 244 10.73 10.81 32.37
N ASP A 245 10.08 10.41 33.45
CA ASP A 245 10.67 10.17 34.78
C ASP A 245 10.73 8.67 35.12
N PHE A 246 10.56 7.82 34.10
CA PHE A 246 10.57 6.36 34.17
C PHE A 246 11.63 5.78 33.21
N PRO A 247 12.08 4.53 33.39
CA PRO A 247 13.09 3.91 32.54
C PRO A 247 12.66 3.82 31.07
N PHE A 248 13.57 4.15 30.16
CA PHE A 248 13.42 3.93 28.72
C PHE A 248 14.81 3.74 28.07
N VAL A 249 14.84 3.22 26.85
CA VAL A 249 16.05 3.13 26.03
C VAL A 249 15.85 3.90 24.74
N ASP A 250 16.78 4.80 24.43
CA ASP A 250 16.77 5.55 23.17
C ASP A 250 17.71 4.91 22.15
N CYS A 251 17.13 4.33 21.09
CA CYS A 251 17.82 3.77 19.93
C CYS A 251 17.65 4.63 18.66
N ILE A 252 17.06 5.83 18.74
CA ILE A 252 16.80 6.68 17.56
C ILE A 252 18.11 7.05 16.89
N GLY A 253 18.24 6.71 15.60
CA GLY A 253 19.44 6.96 14.81
C GLY A 253 20.67 6.15 15.21
N ARG A 254 20.50 5.12 16.06
CA ARG A 254 21.59 4.27 16.58
C ARG A 254 21.59 2.85 16.00
N THR A 255 20.72 2.59 15.03
CA THR A 255 20.59 1.30 14.36
C THR A 255 20.66 1.46 12.84
N SER A 256 21.29 0.49 12.18
CA SER A 256 21.01 0.15 10.79
C SER A 256 19.66 -0.59 10.68
N LEU A 257 19.20 -0.86 9.45
CA LEU A 257 17.91 -1.52 9.22
C LEU A 257 17.89 -2.98 9.73
N THR A 258 19.01 -3.71 9.63
CA THR A 258 19.13 -5.07 10.15
C THR A 258 19.25 -5.08 11.68
N GLU A 259 19.98 -4.12 12.27
CA GLU A 259 20.04 -3.95 13.73
C GLU A 259 18.67 -3.53 14.31
N LEU A 260 17.91 -2.69 13.60
CA LEU A 260 16.53 -2.37 13.96
C LEU A 260 15.66 -3.63 13.98
N ALA A 261 15.79 -4.50 12.98
CA ALA A 261 15.11 -5.79 12.97
C ALA A 261 15.49 -6.63 14.20
N GLY A 262 16.79 -6.67 14.55
CA GLY A 262 17.30 -7.31 15.76
C GLY A 262 16.73 -6.74 17.07
N VAL A 263 16.51 -5.42 17.15
CA VAL A 263 15.84 -4.77 18.29
C VAL A 263 14.37 -5.16 18.33
N LEU A 264 13.67 -5.13 17.20
CA LEU A 264 12.24 -5.42 17.11
C LEU A 264 11.90 -6.86 17.55
N VAL A 265 12.67 -7.86 17.11
CA VAL A 265 12.41 -9.27 17.49
C VAL A 265 12.65 -9.57 18.97
N ARG A 266 13.31 -8.66 19.70
CA ARG A 266 13.49 -8.73 21.16
C ARG A 266 12.40 -8.00 21.93
N CYS A 267 11.58 -7.19 21.26
CA CYS A 267 10.46 -6.49 21.88
C CYS A 267 9.19 -7.35 21.83
N ARG A 268 8.32 -7.19 22.84
CA ARG A 268 7.04 -7.91 22.90
C ARG A 268 6.01 -7.42 21.89
N ALA A 269 6.11 -6.15 21.51
CA ALA A 269 5.30 -5.52 20.47
C ALA A 269 5.94 -4.21 19.98
N LEU A 270 5.46 -3.70 18.85
CA LEU A 270 5.73 -2.36 18.34
C LEU A 270 4.47 -1.49 18.45
N ILE A 271 4.61 -0.29 19.02
CA ILE A 271 3.63 0.79 18.95
C ILE A 271 4.17 1.86 18.00
N THR A 272 3.42 2.20 16.96
CA THR A 272 3.93 3.03 15.86
C THR A 272 2.84 3.85 15.19
N ASN A 273 3.21 4.96 14.56
CA ASN A 273 2.41 5.54 13.47
C ASN A 273 2.59 4.72 12.16
N ASP A 274 1.91 5.10 11.08
CA ASP A 274 2.16 4.60 9.71
C ASP A 274 3.60 4.91 9.24
N THR A 275 4.51 3.93 9.36
CA THR A 275 5.93 4.04 9.02
C THR A 275 6.50 2.75 8.43
N GLY A 276 7.69 2.82 7.82
CA GLY A 276 8.41 1.61 7.37
C GLY A 276 8.72 0.62 8.49
N THR A 277 8.94 1.10 9.73
CA THR A 277 9.18 0.26 10.92
C THR A 277 8.00 -0.66 11.22
N MET A 278 6.77 -0.18 10.96
CA MET A 278 5.54 -0.97 11.10
C MET A 278 5.56 -2.22 10.21
N HIS A 279 5.92 -2.04 8.94
CA HIS A 279 5.96 -3.13 7.96
C HIS A 279 7.10 -4.11 8.23
N LEU A 280 8.24 -3.61 8.75
CA LEU A 280 9.34 -4.45 9.19
C LEU A 280 8.91 -5.33 10.37
N ALA A 281 8.33 -4.74 11.43
CA ALA A 281 7.85 -5.49 12.59
C ALA A 281 6.79 -6.54 12.19
N ALA A 282 5.83 -6.15 11.34
CA ALA A 282 4.83 -7.07 10.82
C ALA A 282 5.49 -8.26 10.11
N GLY A 283 6.42 -8.02 9.17
CA GLY A 283 7.10 -9.08 8.44
C GLY A 283 7.90 -10.04 9.32
N LEU A 284 8.52 -9.52 10.40
CA LEU A 284 9.24 -10.30 11.42
C LEU A 284 8.32 -11.06 12.39
N GLY A 285 7.00 -10.85 12.33
CA GLY A 285 6.04 -11.48 13.22
C GLY A 285 5.95 -10.83 14.60
N VAL A 286 6.53 -9.64 14.76
CA VAL A 286 6.42 -8.84 15.99
C VAL A 286 5.01 -8.24 16.04
N PRO A 287 4.23 -8.43 17.12
CA PRO A 287 2.90 -7.85 17.22
C PRO A 287 2.92 -6.33 17.09
N VAL A 288 2.03 -5.77 16.29
CA VAL A 288 1.95 -4.33 16.00
C VAL A 288 0.64 -3.73 16.50
N CYS A 289 0.75 -2.63 17.23
CA CYS A 289 -0.35 -1.68 17.48
C CYS A 289 -0.06 -0.38 16.72
N ALA A 290 -0.74 -0.17 15.59
CA ALA A 290 -0.47 0.92 14.67
C ALA A 290 -1.52 2.04 14.76
N ILE A 291 -1.08 3.30 14.74
CA ILE A 291 -1.94 4.49 14.80
C ILE A 291 -1.93 5.18 13.44
N PHE A 292 -3.11 5.29 12.82
CA PHE A 292 -3.32 5.91 11.51
C PHE A 292 -4.00 7.26 11.68
N LEU A 293 -3.32 8.33 11.25
CA LEU A 293 -3.77 9.72 11.40
C LEU A 293 -3.71 10.46 10.06
N ALA A 294 -4.44 11.57 10.00
CA ALA A 294 -4.55 12.43 8.83
C ALA A 294 -5.00 11.64 7.59
N THR A 295 -4.15 11.51 6.58
CA THR A 295 -4.46 10.83 5.33
C THR A 295 -4.12 9.33 5.37
N ALA A 296 -3.54 8.82 6.45
CA ALA A 296 -3.13 7.43 6.57
C ALA A 296 -4.33 6.56 7.00
N GLN A 297 -4.42 5.34 6.46
CA GLN A 297 -5.47 4.38 6.82
C GLN A 297 -4.95 2.94 6.72
N PRO A 298 -5.48 2.02 7.55
CA PRO A 298 -5.00 0.64 7.61
C PRO A 298 -5.37 -0.19 6.37
N TRP A 299 -6.42 0.18 5.63
CA TRP A 299 -6.80 -0.50 4.39
C TRP A 299 -5.70 -0.45 3.33
N ASP A 300 -5.02 0.68 3.19
CA ASP A 300 -3.97 0.88 2.18
C ASP A 300 -2.63 0.28 2.59
N THR A 301 -2.27 0.48 3.87
CA THR A 301 -0.89 0.33 4.37
C THR A 301 -0.83 -0.32 5.75
N GLY A 302 -1.90 -0.93 6.24
CA GLY A 302 -1.87 -1.65 7.51
C GLY A 302 -0.82 -2.77 7.55
N PRO A 303 -0.38 -3.19 8.74
CA PRO A 303 0.50 -4.33 8.90
C PRO A 303 -0.12 -5.57 8.25
N TYR A 304 0.53 -6.10 7.23
CA TYR A 304 -0.07 -7.02 6.25
C TYR A 304 -0.23 -8.47 6.74
N ARG A 305 0.34 -8.83 7.90
CA ARG A 305 0.11 -10.12 8.55
C ARG A 305 -1.06 -10.03 9.51
N ALA A 306 -1.73 -11.16 9.73
CA ALA A 306 -2.84 -11.26 10.67
C ALA A 306 -2.38 -11.08 12.13
N GLY A 307 -3.31 -10.65 12.99
CA GLY A 307 -3.11 -10.57 14.45
C GLY A 307 -2.68 -9.21 14.99
N ASN A 308 -2.41 -8.23 14.12
CA ASN A 308 -2.07 -6.86 14.50
C ASN A 308 -3.33 -6.00 14.71
N ILE A 309 -3.21 -4.94 15.51
CA ILE A 309 -4.28 -3.98 15.79
C ILE A 309 -3.95 -2.62 15.16
N CYS A 310 -4.93 -2.01 14.49
CA CYS A 310 -4.84 -0.67 13.92
C CYS A 310 -5.88 0.25 14.58
N LEU A 311 -5.48 1.47 14.90
CA LEU A 311 -6.33 2.52 15.46
C LEU A 311 -6.43 3.67 14.46
N GLU A 312 -7.64 4.07 14.12
CA GLU A 312 -7.96 5.31 13.42
C GLU A 312 -8.74 6.24 14.38
N PRO A 313 -8.67 7.57 14.22
CA PRO A 313 -9.56 8.47 14.95
C PRO A 313 -11.01 8.20 14.54
N ASP A 314 -11.90 8.18 15.52
CA ASP A 314 -13.35 8.11 15.28
C ASP A 314 -13.90 9.52 14.99
N LEU A 315 -13.69 9.96 13.75
CA LEU A 315 -14.07 11.28 13.24
C LEU A 315 -14.52 11.16 11.79
N ASP A 316 -15.62 11.82 11.43
CA ASP A 316 -16.19 11.82 10.07
C ASP A 316 -15.21 12.38 9.02
N CYS A 317 -14.31 13.29 9.42
CA CYS A 317 -13.32 13.88 8.53
C CYS A 317 -12.09 13.00 8.27
N HIS A 318 -12.06 11.76 8.78
CA HIS A 318 -10.93 10.83 8.61
C HIS A 318 -11.29 9.63 7.71
N PRO A 319 -10.46 9.33 6.70
CA PRO A 319 -9.16 9.93 6.39
C PRO A 319 -9.27 11.32 5.75
N CYS A 320 -8.24 12.14 5.93
CA CYS A 320 -8.18 13.47 5.32
C CYS A 320 -7.91 13.39 3.81
N GLU A 321 -8.33 14.42 3.07
CA GLU A 321 -7.96 14.59 1.67
C GLU A 321 -6.46 14.93 1.48
N PHE A 322 -5.89 14.49 0.36
CA PHE A 322 -4.49 14.77 0.00
C PHE A 322 -4.29 16.22 -0.42
N GLY A 323 -3.14 16.79 -0.06
CA GLY A 323 -2.75 18.15 -0.44
C GLY A 323 -3.58 19.29 0.18
N LYS A 324 -4.62 18.99 0.95
CA LYS A 324 -5.45 20.01 1.62
C LYS A 324 -5.04 20.21 3.09
N PRO A 325 -5.01 21.47 3.58
CA PRO A 325 -4.86 21.76 5.00
C PRO A 325 -6.04 21.20 5.82
N CYS A 326 -5.78 20.84 7.08
CA CYS A 326 -6.83 20.33 7.96
C CYS A 326 -7.81 21.44 8.37
N PRO A 327 -9.13 21.30 8.14
CA PRO A 327 -10.11 22.29 8.57
C PRO A 327 -10.39 22.23 10.09
N ASN A 328 -10.01 21.13 10.76
CA ASN A 328 -10.38 20.83 12.14
C ASN A 328 -9.19 20.94 13.12
N GLY A 329 -8.16 21.73 12.78
CA GLY A 329 -7.02 21.98 13.67
C GLY A 329 -6.28 20.72 14.13
N GLU A 330 -6.21 19.69 13.28
CA GLU A 330 -5.58 18.39 13.58
C GLU A 330 -6.16 17.67 14.82
N ALA A 331 -7.43 17.89 15.16
CA ALA A 331 -8.11 17.26 16.29
C ALA A 331 -7.98 15.71 16.32
N CYS A 332 -7.84 15.09 15.15
CA CYS A 332 -7.60 13.66 15.00
C CYS A 332 -6.39 13.14 15.80
N ARG A 333 -5.34 13.96 15.97
CA ARG A 333 -4.11 13.57 16.70
C ARG A 333 -4.37 13.32 18.19
N ARG A 334 -5.43 13.91 18.74
CA ARG A 334 -5.81 13.75 20.15
C ARG A 334 -7.05 12.87 20.36
N ALA A 335 -7.77 12.52 19.28
CA ALA A 335 -8.95 11.67 19.35
C ALA A 335 -8.61 10.24 19.80
N VAL A 336 -7.50 9.68 19.29
CA VAL A 336 -6.96 8.40 19.76
C VAL A 336 -6.23 8.66 21.08
N THR A 337 -6.81 8.20 22.20
CA THR A 337 -6.26 8.49 23.54
C THR A 337 -5.20 7.47 23.97
N PRO A 338 -4.30 7.82 24.91
CA PRO A 338 -3.34 6.86 25.47
C PRO A 338 -3.99 5.62 26.09
N GLU A 339 -5.16 5.78 26.70
CA GLU A 339 -5.91 4.67 27.31
C GLU A 339 -6.41 3.69 26.25
N ALA A 340 -6.87 4.19 25.10
CA ALA A 340 -7.28 3.35 23.98
C ALA A 340 -6.10 2.52 23.45
N VAL A 341 -4.92 3.14 23.30
CA VAL A 341 -3.71 2.44 22.87
C VAL A 341 -3.26 1.42 23.92
N CYS A 342 -3.27 1.77 25.21
CA CYS A 342 -2.93 0.84 26.29
C CYS A 342 -3.84 -0.39 26.30
N ALA A 343 -5.15 -0.21 26.15
CA ALA A 343 -6.11 -1.32 26.08
C ALA A 343 -5.84 -2.24 24.89
N CYS A 344 -5.50 -1.67 23.73
CA CYS A 344 -5.13 -2.44 22.55
C CYS A 344 -3.81 -3.21 22.76
N VAL A 345 -2.79 -2.59 23.35
CA VAL A 345 -1.51 -3.26 23.66
C VAL A 345 -1.73 -4.39 24.66
N ASP A 346 -2.52 -4.17 25.72
CA ASP A 346 -2.84 -5.21 26.70
C ASP A 346 -3.54 -6.42 26.05
N ALA A 347 -4.51 -6.18 25.18
CA ALA A 347 -5.22 -7.22 24.44
C ALA A 347 -4.30 -7.95 23.45
N LEU A 348 -3.49 -7.20 22.69
CA LEU A 348 -2.52 -7.72 21.74
C LEU A 348 -1.52 -8.68 22.42
N LEU A 349 -0.97 -8.27 23.56
CA LEU A 349 -0.03 -9.09 24.35
C LEU A 349 -0.69 -10.31 25.01
N ALA A 350 -2.00 -10.27 25.23
CA ALA A 350 -2.78 -11.39 25.74
C ALA A 350 -3.31 -12.32 24.62
N GLY A 351 -3.06 -11.99 23.34
CA GLY A 351 -3.60 -12.73 22.20
C GLY A 351 -5.12 -12.59 22.01
N GLY A 352 -5.72 -11.54 22.57
CA GLY A 352 -7.16 -11.29 22.55
C GLY A 352 -7.53 -9.94 21.93
N ASP A 353 -8.82 -9.60 21.99
CA ASP A 353 -9.37 -8.32 21.54
C ASP A 353 -9.58 -7.34 22.70
N PRO A 354 -9.34 -6.03 22.47
CA PRO A 354 -9.65 -5.03 23.47
C PRO A 354 -11.16 -4.87 23.61
N ALA A 355 -11.61 -4.45 24.80
CA ALA A 355 -12.95 -3.88 24.90
C ALA A 355 -13.06 -2.63 24.00
N PRO A 356 -14.26 -2.28 23.51
CA PRO A 356 -14.45 -1.09 22.71
C PRO A 356 -13.84 0.15 23.37
N VAL A 357 -12.98 0.85 22.63
CA VAL A 357 -12.27 2.05 23.10
C VAL A 357 -12.98 3.31 22.59
N SER A 358 -13.03 4.36 23.40
CA SER A 358 -13.65 5.63 23.02
C SER A 358 -12.72 6.48 22.14
N GLY A 359 -13.29 7.22 21.19
CA GLY A 359 -12.55 8.17 20.34
C GLY A 359 -11.69 7.54 19.23
N ALA A 360 -11.68 6.21 19.13
CA ALA A 360 -10.93 5.49 18.12
C ALA A 360 -11.73 4.34 17.51
N ARG A 361 -11.55 4.17 16.20
CA ARG A 361 -11.94 2.98 15.45
C ARG A 361 -10.79 1.99 15.55
N ALA A 362 -11.06 0.80 16.09
CA ALA A 362 -10.07 -0.25 16.26
C ALA A 362 -10.32 -1.38 15.26
N TRP A 363 -9.26 -1.86 14.62
CA TRP A 363 -9.33 -2.89 13.58
C TRP A 363 -8.30 -3.98 13.85
N ARG A 364 -8.71 -5.24 13.71
CA ARG A 364 -7.80 -6.39 13.66
C ARG A 364 -7.49 -6.73 12.22
N THR A 365 -6.20 -6.90 11.94
CA THR A 365 -5.73 -7.43 10.66
C THR A 365 -5.92 -8.94 10.60
N LEU A 366 -6.48 -9.44 9.50
CA LEU A 366 -6.73 -10.86 9.25
C LEU A 366 -6.32 -11.22 7.82
N ALA A 367 -6.09 -12.51 7.59
CA ALA A 367 -5.94 -13.07 6.25
C ALA A 367 -7.31 -13.50 5.72
N GLY A 368 -7.74 -12.91 4.61
CA GLY A 368 -8.95 -13.32 3.91
C GLY A 368 -8.80 -14.68 3.23
N GLU A 369 -9.92 -15.31 2.88
CA GLU A 369 -9.94 -16.60 2.17
C GLU A 369 -9.32 -16.50 0.77
N ASP A 370 -9.33 -15.33 0.16
CA ASP A 370 -8.66 -15.03 -1.10
C ASP A 370 -7.15 -14.75 -0.93
N GLY A 371 -6.65 -14.80 0.31
CA GLY A 371 -5.27 -14.50 0.66
C GLY A 371 -4.94 -13.01 0.62
N PHE A 372 -5.93 -12.12 0.54
CA PHE A 372 -5.72 -10.69 0.73
C PHE A 372 -5.87 -10.31 2.20
N MET A 373 -5.24 -9.22 2.61
CA MET A 373 -5.39 -8.68 3.98
C MET A 373 -6.74 -8.00 4.16
N ILE A 374 -7.50 -8.43 5.17
CA ILE A 374 -8.79 -7.82 5.55
C ILE A 374 -8.69 -7.20 6.95
N LEU A 375 -9.63 -6.31 7.27
CA LEU A 375 -9.77 -5.73 8.59
C LEU A 375 -11.10 -6.14 9.21
N ALA A 376 -11.07 -6.62 10.45
CA ALA A 376 -12.24 -6.84 11.28
C ALA A 376 -12.35 -5.71 12.32
N SER A 377 -13.53 -5.13 12.44
CA SER A 377 -13.79 -4.08 13.44
C SER A 377 -13.78 -4.68 14.85
N LEU A 378 -13.11 -3.99 15.77
CA LEU A 378 -13.04 -4.30 17.21
C LEU A 378 -13.83 -3.28 18.05
N SER A 379 -14.41 -2.28 17.39
CA SER A 379 -15.08 -1.15 18.03
C SER A 379 -16.51 -0.94 17.52
N GLY A 380 -17.10 -1.88 16.78
CA GLY A 380 -18.47 -1.78 16.25
C GLY A 380 -18.64 -0.87 15.03
N HIS A 381 -17.54 -0.47 14.36
CA HIS A 381 -17.56 0.46 13.24
C HIS A 381 -17.70 -0.21 11.85
N GLU A 382 -17.88 -1.54 11.81
CA GLU A 382 -18.17 -2.30 10.59
C GLU A 382 -19.49 -1.85 9.92
N ALA A 383 -20.42 -1.32 10.70
CA ALA A 383 -21.71 -0.82 10.22
C ALA A 383 -21.65 0.62 9.67
N THR A 384 -20.50 1.30 9.76
CA THR A 384 -20.37 2.65 9.21
C THR A 384 -20.43 2.61 7.68
N ASP A 385 -21.02 3.64 7.08
CA ASP A 385 -21.14 3.79 5.63
C ASP A 385 -19.81 3.58 4.89
N ARG A 386 -18.72 4.15 5.44
CA ARG A 386 -17.38 3.98 4.88
C ARG A 386 -16.91 2.53 4.92
N ALA A 387 -17.07 1.83 6.05
CA ALA A 387 -16.61 0.45 6.19
C ALA A 387 -17.42 -0.50 5.30
N ALA A 388 -18.74 -0.31 5.25
CA ALA A 388 -19.63 -1.04 4.35
C ALA A 388 -19.24 -0.82 2.89
N TRP A 389 -19.04 0.44 2.49
CA TRP A 389 -18.63 0.81 1.13
C TRP A 389 -17.28 0.20 0.73
N ILE A 390 -16.23 0.35 1.55
CA ILE A 390 -14.90 -0.21 1.25
C ILE A 390 -14.96 -1.73 1.12
N THR A 391 -15.69 -2.41 2.02
CA THR A 391 -15.82 -3.87 2.01
C THR A 391 -16.58 -4.35 0.77
N MET A 392 -17.64 -3.64 0.39
CA MET A 392 -18.39 -3.92 -0.84
C MET A 392 -17.52 -3.69 -2.09
N GLN A 393 -16.85 -2.54 -2.18
CA GLN A 393 -15.93 -2.22 -3.29
C GLN A 393 -14.88 -3.29 -3.45
N ARG A 394 -14.31 -3.78 -2.34
CA ARG A 394 -13.30 -4.84 -2.35
C ARG A 394 -13.75 -6.05 -3.15
N VAL A 395 -14.96 -6.55 -2.90
CA VAL A 395 -15.48 -7.75 -3.54
C VAL A 395 -15.64 -7.53 -5.05
N HIS A 396 -16.31 -6.44 -5.43
CA HIS A 396 -16.60 -6.15 -6.84
C HIS A 396 -15.35 -5.76 -7.62
N PHE A 397 -14.47 -4.92 -7.05
CA PHE A 397 -13.25 -4.46 -7.72
C PHE A 397 -12.26 -5.61 -7.88
N ARG A 398 -12.12 -6.51 -6.89
CA ARG A 398 -11.21 -7.65 -7.00
C ARG A 398 -11.58 -8.50 -8.21
N ARG A 399 -12.86 -8.91 -8.31
CA ARG A 399 -13.36 -9.70 -9.44
C ARG A 399 -13.16 -8.97 -10.77
N PHE A 400 -13.48 -7.68 -10.80
CA PHE A 400 -13.29 -6.86 -12.00
C PHE A 400 -11.82 -6.82 -12.44
N LEU A 401 -10.89 -6.53 -11.54
CA LEU A 401 -9.45 -6.46 -11.81
C LEU A 401 -8.85 -7.84 -12.19
N ASP A 402 -9.45 -8.91 -11.68
CA ASP A 402 -9.10 -10.30 -12.00
C ASP A 402 -9.65 -10.76 -13.35
N GLY A 403 -10.48 -9.95 -14.02
CA GLY A 403 -11.15 -10.34 -15.26
C GLY A 403 -12.30 -11.33 -15.07
N GLU A 404 -12.76 -11.51 -13.83
CA GLU A 404 -13.89 -12.38 -13.50
C GLU A 404 -15.23 -11.67 -13.76
N PRO A 405 -16.31 -12.43 -14.07
CA PRO A 405 -17.66 -11.87 -14.15
C PRO A 405 -18.10 -11.31 -12.80
N PRO A 406 -19.03 -10.33 -12.76
CA PRO A 406 -19.55 -9.79 -11.51
C PRO A 406 -20.09 -10.89 -10.58
N GLY A 407 -19.87 -10.69 -9.28
CA GLY A 407 -20.34 -11.61 -8.24
C GLY A 407 -21.78 -11.33 -7.82
N ALA A 408 -22.30 -12.15 -6.90
CA ALA A 408 -23.54 -11.83 -6.22
C ALA A 408 -23.38 -10.57 -5.33
N ALA A 409 -24.48 -9.87 -5.10
CA ALA A 409 -24.51 -8.77 -4.14
C ALA A 409 -24.07 -9.25 -2.74
N THR A 410 -23.23 -8.45 -2.08
CA THR A 410 -22.79 -8.70 -0.71
C THR A 410 -23.88 -8.39 0.32
N GLY A 411 -24.81 -7.51 -0.03
CA GLY A 411 -25.86 -7.01 0.87
C GLY A 411 -25.40 -5.89 1.79
N LEU A 412 -24.09 -5.60 1.82
CA LEU A 412 -23.49 -4.53 2.62
C LEU A 412 -23.90 -3.14 2.10
N GLY A 413 -24.11 -3.02 0.79
CA GLY A 413 -24.58 -1.76 0.22
C GLY A 413 -25.92 -1.32 0.82
N GLN A 414 -26.80 -2.25 1.21
CA GLN A 414 -28.13 -1.95 1.74
C GLN A 414 -28.12 -1.45 3.19
N SER A 415 -27.05 -1.68 3.95
CA SER A 415 -26.91 -1.18 5.32
C SER A 415 -26.49 0.29 5.38
N MET A 416 -26.02 0.85 4.27
CA MET A 416 -25.57 2.24 4.19
C MET A 416 -26.74 3.24 4.24
N GLU A 417 -26.47 4.48 4.65
CA GLU A 417 -27.46 5.55 4.66
C GLU A 417 -28.07 5.78 3.27
N SER A 418 -29.38 6.04 3.23
CA SER A 418 -30.12 6.20 1.97
C SER A 418 -29.61 7.36 1.10
N GLY A 419 -29.12 8.44 1.72
CA GLY A 419 -28.57 9.60 1.01
C GLY A 419 -27.30 9.26 0.25
N LEU A 420 -26.34 8.60 0.90
CA LEU A 420 -25.08 8.19 0.28
C LEU A 420 -25.33 7.14 -0.82
N ARG A 421 -26.17 6.14 -0.55
CA ARG A 421 -26.56 5.13 -1.56
C ARG A 421 -27.14 5.78 -2.82
N ALA A 422 -28.07 6.72 -2.65
CA ALA A 422 -28.71 7.40 -3.76
C ALA A 422 -27.71 8.25 -4.57
N ALA A 423 -26.77 8.93 -3.90
CA ALA A 423 -25.74 9.74 -4.55
C ALA A 423 -24.84 8.88 -5.44
N ILE A 424 -24.28 7.81 -4.89
CA ILE A 424 -23.39 6.89 -5.62
C ILE A 424 -24.15 6.19 -6.76
N SER A 425 -25.35 5.67 -6.49
CA SER A 425 -26.17 4.96 -7.49
C SER A 425 -26.55 5.85 -8.66
N LYS A 426 -26.81 7.15 -8.42
CA LYS A 426 -27.09 8.12 -9.48
C LYS A 426 -25.90 8.32 -10.41
N THR A 427 -24.69 8.42 -9.84
CA THR A 427 -23.45 8.54 -10.62
C THR A 427 -23.19 7.28 -11.44
N LEU A 428 -23.31 6.09 -10.82
CA LEU A 428 -23.18 4.79 -11.50
C LEU A 428 -24.18 4.62 -12.65
N THR A 429 -25.45 4.96 -12.42
CA THR A 429 -26.51 4.90 -13.45
C THR A 429 -26.17 5.81 -14.62
N SER A 430 -25.77 7.05 -14.35
CA SER A 430 -25.36 8.01 -15.39
C SER A 430 -24.15 7.53 -16.19
N ALA A 431 -23.19 6.88 -15.53
CA ALA A 431 -22.01 6.29 -16.16
C ALA A 431 -22.38 5.06 -17.02
N ALA A 432 -23.29 4.21 -16.54
CA ALA A 432 -23.79 3.05 -17.27
C ALA A 432 -24.56 3.43 -18.55
N ASP A 433 -25.35 4.50 -18.50
CA ASP A 433 -26.04 5.07 -19.67
C ASP A 433 -25.04 5.65 -20.68
N MET A 434 -23.99 6.32 -20.20
CA MET A 434 -22.92 6.83 -21.07
C MET A 434 -22.19 5.70 -21.78
N LEU A 435 -21.88 4.61 -21.06
CA LEU A 435 -21.28 3.42 -21.64
C LEU A 435 -22.21 2.74 -22.65
N PHE A 436 -23.51 2.66 -22.37
CA PHE A 436 -24.48 2.13 -23.32
C PHE A 436 -24.44 2.93 -24.64
N LEU A 437 -24.49 4.26 -24.55
CA LEU A 437 -24.39 5.14 -25.71
C LEU A 437 -23.07 4.96 -26.46
N LEU A 438 -21.94 4.90 -25.75
CA LEU A 438 -20.62 4.65 -26.31
C LEU A 438 -20.56 3.33 -27.08
N ILE A 439 -21.16 2.27 -26.52
CA ILE A 439 -21.23 0.96 -27.18
C ILE A 439 -22.04 1.04 -28.47
N GLN A 440 -23.22 1.65 -28.45
CA GLN A 440 -24.04 1.82 -29.66
C GLN A 440 -23.32 2.64 -30.74
N GLN A 441 -22.60 3.69 -30.34
CA GLN A 441 -21.78 4.50 -31.25
C GLN A 441 -20.63 3.69 -31.85
N GLY A 442 -19.95 2.85 -31.07
CA GLY A 442 -18.89 1.98 -31.59
C GLY A 442 -19.42 0.92 -32.55
N VAL A 443 -20.56 0.30 -32.26
CA VAL A 443 -21.25 -0.62 -33.20
C VAL A 443 -21.65 0.09 -34.50
N LEU A 444 -22.00 1.38 -34.44
CA LEU A 444 -22.24 2.15 -35.65
C LEU A 444 -20.94 2.43 -36.43
N LEU A 445 -19.84 2.73 -35.73
CA LEU A 445 -18.53 3.00 -36.34
C LEU A 445 -17.96 1.79 -37.08
N THR A 446 -18.18 0.57 -36.58
CA THR A 446 -17.77 -0.65 -37.29
C THR A 446 -18.48 -0.80 -38.64
N LYS A 447 -19.71 -0.30 -38.75
CA LYS A 447 -20.51 -0.34 -39.99
C LYS A 447 -20.29 0.88 -40.89
N ASN A 448 -20.06 2.07 -40.31
CA ASN A 448 -20.03 3.33 -41.04
C ASN A 448 -19.13 4.40 -40.35
N PRO A 449 -17.80 4.39 -40.58
CA PRO A 449 -16.83 5.19 -39.83
C PRO A 449 -16.74 6.66 -40.27
N LYS A 450 -17.86 7.41 -40.20
CA LYS A 450 -17.90 8.84 -40.56
C LYS A 450 -17.16 9.72 -39.53
N PRO A 451 -16.45 10.79 -39.95
CA PRO A 451 -15.75 11.69 -39.03
C PRO A 451 -16.61 12.23 -37.89
N ALA A 452 -17.83 12.67 -38.17
CA ALA A 452 -18.76 13.16 -37.13
C ALA A 452 -19.15 12.09 -36.09
N ALA A 453 -19.24 10.81 -36.50
CA ALA A 453 -19.50 9.71 -35.58
C ALA A 453 -18.28 9.43 -34.69
N LYS A 454 -17.05 9.53 -35.24
CA LYS A 454 -15.81 9.41 -34.47
C LYS A 454 -15.70 10.51 -33.40
N THR A 455 -15.99 11.75 -33.76
CA THR A 455 -15.99 12.88 -32.81
C THR A 455 -16.99 12.66 -31.67
N LYS A 456 -18.20 12.18 -31.98
CA LYS A 456 -19.20 11.86 -30.94
C LYS A 456 -18.76 10.72 -30.03
N PHE A 457 -18.17 9.67 -30.60
CA PHE A 457 -17.62 8.54 -29.85
C PHE A 457 -16.54 8.99 -28.86
N LEU A 458 -15.57 9.77 -29.32
CA LEU A 458 -14.51 10.31 -28.45
C LEU A 458 -15.06 11.26 -27.38
N ALA A 459 -16.07 12.08 -27.71
CA ALA A 459 -16.72 12.94 -26.72
C ALA A 459 -17.46 12.13 -25.64
N SER A 460 -18.15 11.04 -26.01
CA SER A 460 -18.77 10.11 -25.06
C SER A 460 -17.72 9.41 -24.19
N TRP A 461 -16.59 9.01 -24.79
CA TRP A 461 -15.45 8.41 -24.08
C TRP A 461 -14.88 9.36 -23.02
N GLN A 462 -14.64 10.63 -23.37
CA GLN A 462 -14.17 11.66 -22.42
C GLN A 462 -15.21 11.95 -21.34
N ARG A 463 -16.49 12.02 -21.70
CA ARG A 463 -17.56 12.35 -20.75
C ARG A 463 -17.74 11.28 -19.67
N LEU A 464 -17.52 10.00 -19.98
CA LEU A 464 -17.60 8.94 -18.98
C LEU A 464 -16.61 9.17 -17.83
N GLN A 465 -15.37 9.55 -18.16
CA GLN A 465 -14.36 9.90 -17.15
C GLN A 465 -14.92 11.01 -16.25
N SER A 466 -15.37 12.12 -16.80
CA SER A 466 -15.88 13.25 -15.99
C SER A 466 -17.06 12.89 -15.10
N ILE A 467 -17.94 11.96 -15.52
CA ILE A 467 -19.04 11.48 -14.68
C ILE A 467 -18.49 10.73 -13.46
N LEU A 468 -17.58 9.79 -13.65
CA LEU A 468 -17.01 9.00 -12.55
C LEU A 468 -16.19 9.87 -11.59
N GLN A 469 -15.42 10.81 -12.10
CA GLN A 469 -14.60 11.72 -11.28
C GLN A 469 -15.42 12.80 -10.56
N SER A 470 -16.72 12.90 -10.83
CA SER A 470 -17.61 13.79 -10.08
C SER A 470 -17.97 13.26 -8.69
N ASP A 471 -17.67 11.99 -8.41
CA ASP A 471 -17.89 11.32 -7.13
C ASP A 471 -16.58 10.76 -6.59
N GLN A 472 -16.19 11.19 -5.39
CA GLN A 472 -14.94 10.77 -4.74
C GLN A 472 -14.84 9.26 -4.52
N HIS A 473 -15.97 8.56 -4.42
CA HIS A 473 -16.01 7.12 -4.20
C HIS A 473 -15.75 6.32 -5.48
N LEU A 474 -15.88 6.96 -6.66
CA LEU A 474 -15.80 6.33 -7.98
C LEU A 474 -14.65 6.88 -8.84
N ASP A 475 -13.94 7.90 -8.38
CA ASP A 475 -12.85 8.55 -9.12
C ASP A 475 -11.78 7.54 -9.61
N ILE A 476 -11.45 6.54 -8.78
CA ILE A 476 -10.49 5.49 -9.17
C ILE A 476 -10.95 4.70 -10.41
N LEU A 477 -12.25 4.48 -10.59
CA LEU A 477 -12.79 3.82 -11.79
C LEU A 477 -12.74 4.73 -13.02
N GLY A 478 -12.88 6.05 -12.82
CA GLY A 478 -12.74 7.04 -13.88
C GLY A 478 -11.31 7.11 -14.42
N LEU A 479 -10.33 7.10 -13.52
CA LEU A 479 -8.93 6.98 -13.90
C LEU A 479 -8.65 5.64 -14.58
N LEU A 480 -9.14 4.53 -14.01
CA LEU A 480 -8.90 3.18 -14.54
C LEU A 480 -9.46 3.04 -15.96
N TRP A 481 -10.63 3.64 -16.21
CA TRP A 481 -11.25 3.66 -17.53
C TRP A 481 -10.32 4.29 -18.56
N VAL A 482 -9.76 5.47 -18.27
CA VAL A 482 -8.84 6.15 -19.20
C VAL A 482 -7.66 5.25 -19.52
N PHE A 483 -7.08 4.63 -18.51
CA PHE A 483 -5.91 3.78 -18.69
C PHE A 483 -6.21 2.52 -19.50
N GLU A 484 -7.20 1.72 -19.08
CA GLU A 484 -7.53 0.48 -19.77
C GLU A 484 -8.02 0.76 -21.19
N SER A 485 -8.90 1.75 -21.38
CA SER A 485 -9.44 2.06 -22.70
C SER A 485 -8.38 2.53 -23.71
N GLN A 486 -7.33 3.23 -23.26
CA GLN A 486 -6.19 3.58 -24.12
C GLN A 486 -5.42 2.35 -24.58
N ARG A 487 -5.18 1.39 -23.67
CA ARG A 487 -4.54 0.10 -24.02
C ARG A 487 -5.36 -0.71 -25.03
N HIS A 488 -6.67 -0.58 -25.00
CA HIS A 488 -7.58 -1.22 -25.96
C HIS A 488 -7.85 -0.36 -27.21
N GLY A 489 -7.20 0.82 -27.35
CA GLY A 489 -7.51 1.83 -28.36
C GLY A 489 -7.25 1.42 -29.80
N ASP A 490 -6.36 0.45 -30.02
CA ASP A 490 -6.01 -0.05 -31.36
C ASP A 490 -7.03 -1.04 -31.94
N ASP A 491 -7.93 -1.59 -31.10
CA ASP A 491 -9.01 -2.48 -31.51
C ASP A 491 -10.36 -2.05 -30.91
N LEU A 492 -11.23 -1.54 -31.79
CA LEU A 492 -12.57 -1.11 -31.40
C LEU A 492 -13.41 -2.26 -30.80
N ALA A 493 -13.23 -3.51 -31.24
CA ALA A 493 -13.97 -4.63 -30.65
C ALA A 493 -13.53 -4.89 -29.21
N SER A 494 -12.22 -4.85 -28.95
CA SER A 494 -11.64 -4.92 -27.61
C SER A 494 -12.15 -3.79 -26.70
N LEU A 495 -12.14 -2.54 -27.18
CA LEU A 495 -12.63 -1.38 -26.43
C LEU A 495 -14.13 -1.51 -26.09
N LEU A 496 -14.94 -2.04 -27.01
CA LEU A 496 -16.37 -2.28 -26.76
C LEU A 496 -16.60 -3.40 -25.74
N SER A 497 -15.77 -4.44 -25.74
CA SER A 497 -15.81 -5.48 -24.70
C SER A 497 -15.44 -4.93 -23.33
N LEU A 498 -14.41 -4.07 -23.24
CA LEU A 498 -14.05 -3.36 -22.01
C LEU A 498 -15.22 -2.48 -21.52
N ALA A 499 -15.83 -1.70 -22.41
CA ALA A 499 -16.99 -0.87 -22.07
C ALA A 499 -18.15 -1.69 -21.48
N GLN A 500 -18.39 -2.90 -22.01
CA GLN A 500 -19.41 -3.79 -21.46
C GLN A 500 -19.03 -4.30 -20.06
N ARG A 501 -17.75 -4.69 -19.83
CA ARG A 501 -17.28 -5.09 -18.50
C ARG A 501 -17.50 -4.01 -17.43
N TYR A 502 -17.25 -2.73 -17.78
CA TYR A 502 -17.54 -1.61 -16.87
C TYR A 502 -19.05 -1.47 -16.59
N ARG A 503 -19.91 -1.64 -17.60
CA ARG A 503 -21.37 -1.62 -17.39
C ARG A 503 -21.82 -2.73 -16.45
N ASP A 504 -21.26 -3.93 -16.61
CA ASP A 504 -21.58 -5.09 -15.77
C ASP A 504 -21.13 -4.85 -14.32
N LEU A 505 -19.95 -4.23 -14.12
CA LEU A 505 -19.49 -3.79 -12.80
C LEU A 505 -20.45 -2.76 -12.18
N PHE A 506 -20.87 -1.74 -12.94
CA PHE A 506 -21.76 -0.70 -12.42
C PHE A 506 -23.15 -1.26 -12.07
N ALA A 507 -23.67 -2.19 -12.86
CA ALA A 507 -24.90 -2.89 -12.56
C ALA A 507 -24.78 -3.67 -11.23
N ALA A 508 -23.71 -4.45 -11.06
CA ALA A 508 -23.48 -5.21 -9.83
C ALA A 508 -23.34 -4.31 -8.58
N LEU A 509 -22.69 -3.15 -8.72
CA LEU A 509 -22.61 -2.16 -7.64
C LEU A 509 -23.98 -1.56 -7.31
N CYS A 510 -24.79 -1.21 -8.31
CA CYS A 510 -26.17 -0.73 -8.09
C CYS A 510 -27.05 -1.79 -7.43
N ASP A 511 -26.96 -3.04 -7.86
CA ASP A 511 -27.72 -4.16 -7.30
C ASP A 511 -27.37 -4.36 -5.81
N ASP A 512 -26.08 -4.26 -5.44
CA ASP A 512 -25.63 -4.37 -4.05
C ASP A 512 -26.08 -3.19 -3.19
N LEU A 513 -26.13 -1.99 -3.77
CA LEU A 513 -26.71 -0.80 -3.13
C LEU A 513 -28.25 -0.89 -2.97
N GLY A 514 -28.89 -1.91 -3.54
CA GLY A 514 -30.34 -2.08 -3.56
C GLY A 514 -31.05 -1.08 -4.47
N TRP A 515 -30.35 -0.60 -5.51
CA TRP A 515 -30.86 0.40 -6.43
C TRP A 515 -31.25 -0.24 -7.76
N SER A 516 -32.56 -0.47 -7.94
CA SER A 516 -33.11 -0.77 -9.27
C SER A 516 -33.30 0.54 -10.02
N ALA A 517 -32.56 0.71 -11.13
CA ALA A 517 -32.71 1.84 -12.05
C ALA A 517 -34.10 1.91 -12.69
#